data_AF-A0A7S3GQC4-F1
#
_entry.id   AF-A0A7S3GQC4-F1
#
_cell.length_a   1.000
_cell.length_b   1.000
_cell.length_c   1.000
_cell.angle_alpha   90.00
_cell.angle_beta   90.00
_cell.angle_gamma   90.00
#
_symmetry.space_group_name_H-M   'P 1'
#
loop_
_entity.id
_entity.type
_entity.pdbx_description
1 polymer ?
#
loop_
_entity_poly.entity_id
_entity_poly.type
_entity_poly.pdbx_seq_one_letter_code
_entity_poly.pdbx_strand_id
1 'polypeptide(L)'
;MGKSHKRDREEEDPEARELRREAKKAEKMAKVLGYSNDINPFGDSNLLQPFVWGKKKEKDKYEKKEVAVDNTRKRTELIGEIEKVRKRRSDRENEMAEIERLRDEEQRLREAAQYDDWQRKEEEFILEQTKQRSKIRLVENRETPIDVIAKNILLVEAAKLAAASTKPEDNKDLNLLELEGELRNPIEIVYDLSVDELKQLKTDVTAYLDLEVSKAGTYQSFWRSLLTVVTIEVQKRTSETPISVHDSIASDVEDLLKGKSVQELDALESDIEKSLREGRGADVEYW
;
A
#
# COMPACT_ATOMS: atom_id res chain seq x y z
N MET A 1 39.59 -60.41 27.87
CA MET A 1 40.66 -60.43 26.86
C MET A 1 40.61 -59.14 26.04
N GLY A 2 41.48 -58.17 26.33
CA GLY A 2 41.49 -56.87 25.66
C GLY A 2 42.41 -56.89 24.44
N LYS A 3 41.86 -56.74 23.23
CA LYS A 3 42.62 -56.55 21.99
C LYS A 3 42.86 -55.06 21.79
N SER A 4 44.08 -54.62 22.08
CA SER A 4 44.57 -53.27 21.84
C SER A 4 44.80 -53.06 20.33
N HIS A 5 44.06 -52.13 19.72
CA HIS A 5 44.35 -51.60 18.39
C HIS A 5 45.61 -50.74 18.47
N LYS A 6 46.74 -51.30 18.05
CA LYS A 6 47.97 -50.55 17.75
C LYS A 6 47.68 -49.68 16.52
N ARG A 7 47.71 -48.36 16.69
CA ARG A 7 47.70 -47.40 15.57
C ARG A 7 49.08 -47.46 14.91
N ASP A 8 49.13 -47.96 13.69
CA ASP A 8 50.31 -47.87 12.84
C ASP A 8 50.62 -46.39 12.60
N ARG A 9 51.81 -45.98 13.02
CA ARG A 9 52.35 -44.65 12.79
C ARG A 9 53.27 -44.79 11.58
N GLU A 10 52.70 -44.60 10.38
CA GLU A 10 53.47 -44.50 9.15
C GLU A 10 54.55 -43.42 9.33
N GLU A 11 55.81 -43.75 9.03
CA GLU A 11 56.91 -42.79 8.97
C GLU A 11 56.67 -41.87 7.76
N GLU A 12 55.96 -40.77 8.00
CA GLU A 12 55.74 -39.68 7.05
C GLU A 12 57.11 -39.15 6.57
N ASP A 13 57.33 -39.15 5.25
CA ASP A 13 58.51 -38.58 4.60
C ASP A 13 58.79 -37.15 5.11
N PRO A 14 60.03 -36.84 5.55
CA PRO A 14 60.36 -35.52 6.11
C PRO A 14 59.98 -34.35 5.20
N GLU A 15 60.05 -34.50 3.88
CA GLU A 15 59.66 -33.44 2.92
C GLU A 15 58.15 -33.20 2.90
N ALA A 16 57.35 -34.26 2.87
CA ALA A 16 55.89 -34.17 2.95
C ALA A 16 55.42 -33.49 4.25
N ARG A 17 56.13 -33.74 5.36
CA ARG A 17 55.85 -33.12 6.66
C ARG A 17 56.18 -31.63 6.70
N GLU A 18 57.23 -31.19 6.01
CA GLU A 18 57.62 -29.78 5.87
C GLU A 18 56.60 -29.00 5.04
N LEU A 19 56.22 -29.53 3.85
CA LEU A 19 55.21 -28.93 2.97
C LEU A 19 53.87 -28.73 3.68
N ARG A 20 53.42 -29.73 4.46
CA ARG A 20 52.19 -29.63 5.25
C ARG A 20 52.28 -28.59 6.35
N ARG A 21 53.45 -28.35 6.93
CA ARG A 21 53.67 -27.29 7.93
C ARG A 21 53.67 -25.91 7.28
N GLU A 22 54.25 -25.78 6.10
CA GLU A 22 54.26 -24.54 5.33
C GLU A 22 52.86 -24.17 4.84
N ALA A 23 52.11 -25.13 4.30
CA ALA A 23 50.71 -24.94 3.94
C ALA A 23 49.86 -24.45 5.13
N LYS A 24 50.01 -25.07 6.30
CA LYS A 24 49.32 -24.62 7.53
C LYS A 24 49.75 -23.23 8.01
N LYS A 25 51.00 -22.83 7.77
CA LYS A 25 51.49 -21.48 8.10
C LYS A 25 50.94 -20.45 7.11
N ALA A 26 50.94 -20.78 5.82
CA ALA A 26 50.36 -19.96 4.77
C ALA A 26 48.85 -19.76 4.97
N GLU A 27 48.11 -20.81 5.32
CA GLU A 27 46.68 -20.75 5.64
C GLU A 27 46.40 -19.83 6.84
N LYS A 28 47.18 -19.96 7.92
CA LYS A 28 47.08 -19.06 9.08
C LYS A 28 47.38 -17.62 8.71
N MET A 29 48.40 -17.39 7.86
CA MET A 29 48.73 -16.06 7.38
C MET A 29 47.64 -15.48 6.49
N ALA A 30 47.03 -16.28 5.61
CA ALA A 30 45.91 -15.88 4.77
C ALA A 30 44.70 -15.48 5.63
N LYS A 31 44.42 -16.25 6.69
CA LYS A 31 43.32 -15.94 7.61
C LYS A 31 43.55 -14.63 8.38
N VAL A 32 44.79 -14.36 8.81
CA VAL A 32 45.16 -13.14 9.53
C VAL A 32 45.16 -11.92 8.60
N LEU A 33 45.78 -12.04 7.42
CA LEU A 33 45.87 -10.95 6.45
C LEU A 33 44.54 -10.70 5.73
N GLY A 34 43.65 -11.69 5.64
CA GLY A 34 42.36 -11.59 4.95
C GLY A 34 42.47 -11.64 3.42
N TYR A 35 43.66 -11.94 2.90
CA TYR A 35 43.95 -12.02 1.47
C TYR A 35 44.57 -13.39 1.16
N SER A 36 44.22 -13.96 0.00
CA SER A 36 44.90 -15.12 -0.56
C SER A 36 45.93 -14.68 -1.60
N ASN A 37 46.82 -15.58 -2.04
CA ASN A 37 47.74 -15.27 -3.14
C ASN A 37 46.99 -14.91 -4.44
N ASP A 38 45.77 -15.44 -4.63
CA ASP A 38 44.94 -15.18 -5.82
C ASP A 38 44.10 -13.90 -5.73
N ILE A 39 43.82 -13.42 -4.51
CA ILE A 39 43.03 -12.21 -4.24
C ILE A 39 43.90 -11.24 -3.45
N ASN A 40 44.96 -10.76 -4.11
CA ASN A 40 45.95 -9.86 -3.53
C ASN A 40 45.83 -8.44 -4.10
N PRO A 41 45.47 -7.43 -3.28
CA PRO A 41 45.41 -6.03 -3.72
C PRO A 41 46.78 -5.40 -4.01
N PHE A 42 47.89 -6.08 -3.66
CA PHE A 42 49.26 -5.61 -3.85
C PHE A 42 49.95 -6.18 -5.10
N GLY A 43 49.28 -7.07 -5.86
CA GLY A 43 49.81 -7.61 -7.12
C GLY A 43 51.02 -8.54 -6.99
N ASP A 44 51.30 -9.05 -5.79
CA ASP A 44 52.36 -10.05 -5.52
C ASP A 44 51.81 -11.47 -5.64
N SER A 45 52.50 -12.35 -6.36
CA SER A 45 52.13 -13.77 -6.54
C SER A 45 52.36 -14.62 -5.28
N ASN A 46 53.25 -14.19 -4.37
CA ASN A 46 53.71 -14.97 -3.22
C ASN A 46 53.46 -14.28 -1.86
N LEU A 47 52.32 -13.60 -1.72
CA LEU A 47 51.93 -12.86 -0.51
C LEU A 47 52.03 -13.67 0.79
N LEU A 48 51.70 -14.97 0.72
CA LEU A 48 51.67 -15.85 1.89
C LEU A 48 53.04 -16.45 2.25
N GLN A 49 54.06 -16.25 1.40
CA GLN A 49 55.40 -16.73 1.70
C GLN A 49 56.18 -15.69 2.53
N PRO A 50 56.89 -16.11 3.60
CA PRO A 50 57.70 -15.18 4.37
C PRO A 50 58.87 -14.69 3.53
N PHE A 51 59.05 -13.36 3.47
CA PHE A 51 60.24 -12.77 2.87
C PHE A 51 61.50 -13.22 3.61
N VAL A 52 62.45 -13.82 2.89
CA VAL A 52 63.74 -14.27 3.43
C VAL A 52 64.85 -13.46 2.80
N TRP A 53 65.54 -12.67 3.63
CA TRP A 53 66.78 -12.03 3.20
C TRP A 53 67.95 -13.01 3.34
N GLY A 54 68.29 -13.71 2.25
CA GLY A 54 69.32 -14.77 2.23
C GLY A 54 70.65 -14.35 2.86
N LYS A 55 71.21 -13.19 2.44
CA LYS A 55 72.47 -12.66 2.98
C LYS A 55 72.41 -12.35 4.49
N LYS A 56 71.25 -11.91 5.00
CA LYS A 56 71.05 -11.65 6.43
C LYS A 56 70.96 -12.95 7.23
N LYS A 57 70.25 -13.96 6.69
CA LYS A 57 70.12 -15.28 7.31
C LYS A 57 71.47 -15.99 7.48
N GLU A 58 72.38 -15.86 6.50
CA GLU A 58 73.74 -16.38 6.62
C GLU A 58 74.55 -15.64 7.69
N LYS A 59 74.47 -14.30 7.72
CA LYS A 59 75.16 -13.49 8.74
C LYS A 59 74.67 -13.77 10.17
N ASP A 60 73.36 -13.87 10.37
CA ASP A 60 72.72 -14.17 11.67
C ASP A 60 72.98 -15.62 12.14
N LYS A 61 73.38 -16.53 11.23
CA LYS A 61 73.77 -17.92 11.58
C LYS A 61 75.11 -17.96 12.34
N TYR A 62 76.00 -17.01 12.06
CA TYR A 62 77.30 -16.86 12.72
C TYR A 62 77.23 -15.96 13.96
N GLU A 63 76.42 -14.89 13.94
CA GLU A 63 76.12 -14.06 15.10
C GLU A 63 74.81 -14.53 15.79
N LYS A 64 74.89 -15.46 16.76
CA LYS A 64 73.72 -15.82 17.60
C LYS A 64 73.20 -14.58 18.35
N LYS A 65 72.22 -13.88 17.79
CA LYS A 65 71.61 -12.68 18.38
C LYS A 65 70.11 -12.82 18.60
N GLU A 66 69.64 -12.17 19.67
CA GLU A 66 68.24 -11.96 20.08
C GLU A 66 67.35 -11.24 19.04
N VAL A 67 67.90 -10.87 17.88
CA VAL A 67 67.24 -10.15 16.78
C VAL A 67 66.06 -10.92 16.18
N ALA A 68 66.10 -12.26 16.22
CA ALA A 68 64.97 -13.10 15.78
C ALA A 68 63.73 -12.95 16.68
N VAL A 69 63.92 -12.76 17.99
CA VAL A 69 62.84 -12.56 18.96
C VAL A 69 62.22 -11.17 18.78
N ASP A 70 63.04 -10.14 18.58
CA ASP A 70 62.56 -8.76 18.37
C ASP A 70 61.77 -8.59 17.06
N ASN A 71 62.19 -9.25 15.97
CA ASN A 71 61.41 -9.27 14.72
C ASN A 71 60.09 -10.03 14.87
N THR A 72 60.07 -11.10 15.67
CA THR A 72 58.84 -11.85 15.94
C THR A 72 57.86 -10.99 16.75
N ARG A 73 58.35 -10.27 17.76
CA ARG A 73 57.55 -9.32 18.55
C ARG A 73 56.97 -8.19 17.69
N LYS A 74 57.80 -7.55 16.87
CA LYS A 74 57.36 -6.50 15.92
C LYS A 74 56.29 -7.01 14.95
N ARG A 75 56.41 -8.25 14.48
CA ARG A 75 55.40 -8.88 13.62
C ARG A 75 54.09 -9.14 14.34
N THR A 76 54.14 -9.60 15.60
CA THR A 76 52.91 -9.79 16.40
C THR A 76 52.22 -8.46 16.74
N GLU A 77 53.00 -7.40 17.00
CA GLU A 77 52.47 -6.06 17.21
C GLU A 77 51.79 -5.50 15.95
N LEU A 78 52.45 -5.65 14.78
CA LEU A 78 51.89 -5.25 13.49
C LEU A 78 50.59 -6.01 13.16
N ILE A 79 50.55 -7.32 13.40
CA ILE A 79 49.34 -8.13 13.22
C ILE A 79 48.20 -7.64 14.13
N GLY A 80 48.50 -7.37 15.40
CA GLY A 80 47.51 -6.82 16.33
C GLY A 80 47.02 -5.42 15.95
N GLU A 81 47.87 -4.59 15.35
CA GLU A 81 47.48 -3.29 14.80
C GLU A 81 46.57 -3.43 13.57
N ILE A 82 46.89 -4.36 12.65
CA ILE A 82 46.05 -4.69 11.49
C ILE A 82 44.68 -5.19 11.94
N GLU A 83 44.61 -6.07 12.95
CA GLU A 83 43.34 -6.55 13.51
C GLU A 83 42.52 -5.41 14.12
N LYS A 84 43.14 -4.48 14.86
CA LYS A 84 42.46 -3.28 15.39
C LYS A 84 41.97 -2.36 14.29
N VAL A 85 42.73 -2.19 13.20
CA VAL A 85 42.30 -1.40 12.03
C VAL A 85 41.12 -2.09 11.33
N ARG A 86 41.19 -3.40 11.13
CA ARG A 86 40.14 -4.20 10.51
C ARG A 86 38.85 -4.18 11.33
N LYS A 87 38.94 -4.33 12.65
CA LYS A 87 37.79 -4.21 13.55
C LYS A 87 37.14 -2.83 13.42
N ARG A 88 37.92 -1.74 13.47
CA ARG A 88 37.39 -0.38 13.25
C ARG A 88 36.73 -0.18 11.89
N ARG A 89 37.20 -0.84 10.82
CA ARG A 89 36.56 -0.80 9.50
C ARG A 89 35.24 -1.56 9.52
N SER A 90 35.25 -2.79 10.05
CA SER A 90 34.04 -3.61 10.19
C SER A 90 32.98 -2.94 11.05
N ASP A 91 33.37 -2.29 12.15
CA ASP A 91 32.46 -1.56 13.03
C ASP A 91 31.83 -0.37 12.28
N ARG A 92 32.61 0.40 11.51
CA ARG A 92 32.08 1.48 10.66
C ARG A 92 31.21 0.98 9.52
N GLU A 93 31.58 -0.12 8.87
CA GLU A 93 30.78 -0.72 7.80
C GLU A 93 29.44 -1.18 8.34
N ASN A 94 29.41 -1.79 9.53
CA ASN A 94 28.17 -2.18 10.20
C ASN A 94 27.33 -0.96 10.64
N GLU A 95 27.96 0.07 11.20
CA GLU A 95 27.27 1.33 11.57
C GLU A 95 26.68 2.01 10.33
N MET A 96 27.45 2.11 9.25
CA MET A 96 26.98 2.68 7.97
C MET A 96 25.87 1.83 7.35
N ALA A 97 25.98 0.51 7.39
CA ALA A 97 24.95 -0.39 6.89
C ALA A 97 23.64 -0.29 7.69
N GLU A 98 23.72 -0.15 9.02
CA GLU A 98 22.51 0.04 9.84
C GLU A 98 21.90 1.42 9.61
N ILE A 99 22.71 2.47 9.47
CA ILE A 99 22.23 3.81 9.11
C ILE A 99 21.56 3.80 7.73
N GLU A 100 22.15 3.12 6.74
CA GLU A 100 21.58 2.98 5.40
C GLU A 100 20.25 2.21 5.45
N ARG A 101 20.19 1.10 6.20
CA ARG A 101 18.96 0.32 6.39
C ARG A 101 17.85 1.16 7.03
N LEU A 102 18.16 1.90 8.09
CA LEU A 102 17.19 2.78 8.76
C LEU A 102 16.73 3.92 7.85
N ARG A 103 17.64 4.48 7.03
CA ARG A 103 17.31 5.53 6.07
C ARG A 103 16.40 5.00 4.97
N ASP A 104 16.65 3.80 4.46
CA ASP A 104 15.81 3.15 3.46
C ASP A 104 14.42 2.82 4.02
N GLU A 105 14.35 2.33 5.26
CA GLU A 105 13.09 2.10 5.97
C GLU A 105 12.32 3.42 6.16
N GLU A 106 12.99 4.49 6.60
CA GLU A 106 12.38 5.82 6.76
C GLU A 106 11.90 6.39 5.43
N GLN A 107 12.70 6.27 4.36
CA GLN A 107 12.34 6.74 3.03
C GLN A 107 11.10 5.98 2.52
N ARG A 108 11.06 4.66 2.66
CA ARG A 108 9.89 3.86 2.29
C ARG A 108 8.64 4.26 3.06
N LEU A 109 8.77 4.50 4.37
CA LEU A 109 7.64 4.95 5.19
C LEU A 109 7.15 6.34 4.78
N ARG A 110 8.07 7.27 4.47
CA ARG A 110 7.73 8.61 3.96
C ARG A 110 7.06 8.54 2.59
N GLU A 111 7.58 7.73 1.68
CA GLU A 111 6.98 7.52 0.35
C GLU A 111 5.61 6.87 0.46
N ALA A 112 5.42 5.88 1.34
CA ALA A 112 4.12 5.25 1.57
C ALA A 112 3.09 6.24 2.14
N ALA A 113 3.48 7.08 3.10
CA ALA A 113 2.59 8.12 3.65
C ALA A 113 2.22 9.19 2.60
N GLN A 114 3.20 9.63 1.79
CA GLN A 114 2.93 10.57 0.70
C GLN A 114 2.03 9.95 -0.38
N TYR A 115 2.19 8.65 -0.64
CA TYR A 115 1.37 7.94 -1.61
C TYR A 115 -0.09 7.86 -1.14
N ASP A 116 -0.35 7.56 0.14
CA ASP A 116 -1.71 7.53 0.70
C ASP A 116 -2.39 8.91 0.65
N ASP A 117 -1.69 9.96 1.08
CA ASP A 117 -2.19 11.34 0.98
C ASP A 117 -2.45 11.76 -0.48
N TRP A 118 -1.61 11.30 -1.40
CA TRP A 118 -1.79 11.55 -2.83
C TRP A 118 -3.00 10.80 -3.38
N GLN A 119 -3.19 9.53 -3.02
CA GLN A 119 -4.35 8.73 -3.44
C GLN A 119 -5.65 9.37 -2.99
N ARG A 120 -5.74 9.81 -1.72
CA ARG A 120 -6.94 10.47 -1.20
C ARG A 120 -7.26 11.76 -1.95
N LYS A 121 -6.25 12.58 -2.23
CA LYS A 121 -6.42 13.81 -3.01
C LYS A 121 -6.82 13.53 -4.46
N GLU A 122 -6.30 12.46 -5.04
CA GLU A 122 -6.65 12.02 -6.39
C GLU A 122 -8.11 11.55 -6.44
N GLU A 123 -8.56 10.75 -5.46
CA GLU A 123 -9.96 10.34 -5.34
C GLU A 123 -10.90 11.55 -5.20
N GLU A 124 -10.58 12.49 -4.30
CA GLU A 124 -11.34 13.73 -4.15
C GLU A 124 -11.37 14.56 -5.44
N PHE A 125 -10.25 14.61 -6.17
CA PHE A 125 -10.16 15.32 -7.43
C PHE A 125 -11.01 14.64 -8.52
N ILE A 126 -11.00 13.31 -8.62
CA ILE A 126 -11.83 12.54 -9.55
C ILE A 126 -13.32 12.78 -9.26
N LEU A 127 -13.71 12.78 -7.98
CA LEU A 127 -15.07 13.09 -7.55
C LEU A 127 -15.46 14.51 -7.97
N GLU A 128 -14.62 15.52 -7.73
CA GLU A 128 -14.90 16.90 -8.13
C GLU A 128 -14.97 17.06 -9.65
N GLN A 129 -14.06 16.43 -10.38
CA GLN A 129 -14.08 16.41 -11.84
C GLN A 129 -15.39 15.82 -12.38
N THR A 130 -15.94 14.80 -11.72
CA THR A 130 -17.23 14.23 -12.09
C THR A 130 -18.35 15.27 -12.01
N LYS A 131 -18.42 16.02 -10.90
CA LYS A 131 -19.39 17.12 -10.73
C LYS A 131 -19.19 18.24 -11.76
N GLN A 132 -17.95 18.62 -12.04
CA GLN A 132 -17.64 19.65 -13.04
C GLN A 132 -17.99 19.21 -14.47
N ARG A 133 -17.73 17.94 -14.81
CA ARG A 133 -18.13 17.38 -16.11
C ARG A 133 -19.63 17.35 -16.28
N SER A 134 -20.38 17.03 -15.23
CA SER A 134 -21.84 17.11 -15.22
C SER A 134 -22.35 18.53 -15.47
N LYS A 135 -21.75 19.55 -14.84
CA LYS A 135 -22.08 20.96 -15.11
C LYS A 135 -21.87 21.33 -16.58
N ILE A 136 -20.75 20.91 -17.17
CA ILE A 136 -20.45 21.18 -18.58
C ILE A 136 -21.47 20.48 -19.50
N ARG A 137 -21.79 19.21 -19.23
CA ARG A 137 -22.77 18.45 -20.03
C ARG A 137 -24.16 19.08 -20.00
N LEU A 138 -24.58 19.62 -18.86
CA LEU A 138 -25.84 20.35 -18.72
C LEU A 138 -25.85 21.59 -19.62
N VAL A 139 -24.82 22.44 -19.53
CA VAL A 139 -24.74 23.67 -20.35
C VAL A 139 -24.69 23.35 -21.85
N GLU A 140 -24.06 22.25 -22.24
CA GLU A 140 -23.95 21.83 -23.64
C GLU A 140 -25.16 21.07 -24.17
N ASN A 141 -26.23 20.86 -23.39
CA ASN A 141 -27.40 20.03 -23.73
C ASN A 141 -27.02 18.61 -24.18
N ARG A 142 -26.03 18.01 -23.51
CA ARG A 142 -25.62 16.61 -23.69
C ARG A 142 -25.66 15.87 -22.36
N GLU A 143 -26.72 16.13 -21.62
CA GLU A 143 -26.94 15.63 -20.28
C GLU A 143 -27.11 14.10 -20.26
N THR A 144 -26.47 13.47 -19.29
CA THR A 144 -26.75 12.07 -18.94
C THR A 144 -27.87 12.00 -17.90
N PRO A 145 -28.47 10.81 -17.65
CA PRO A 145 -29.54 10.69 -16.66
C PRO A 145 -29.18 11.20 -15.26
N ILE A 146 -27.94 10.96 -14.82
CA ILE A 146 -27.44 11.52 -13.55
C ILE A 146 -27.38 13.05 -13.56
N ASP A 147 -27.00 13.65 -14.69
CA ASP A 147 -26.91 15.10 -14.82
C ASP A 147 -28.30 15.74 -14.70
N VAL A 148 -29.31 15.14 -15.34
CA VAL A 148 -30.72 15.57 -15.23
C VAL A 148 -31.18 15.53 -13.78
N ILE A 149 -30.90 14.44 -13.07
CA ILE A 149 -31.27 14.28 -11.66
C ILE A 149 -30.52 15.28 -10.77
N ALA A 150 -29.23 15.50 -11.03
CA ALA A 150 -28.39 16.44 -10.29
C ALA A 150 -28.71 17.91 -10.61
N LYS A 151 -29.36 18.21 -11.73
CA LYS A 151 -29.54 19.56 -12.28
C LYS A 151 -30.08 20.54 -11.24
N ASN A 152 -31.18 20.19 -10.58
CA ASN A 152 -31.82 21.07 -9.59
C ASN A 152 -30.94 21.33 -8.37
N ILE A 153 -30.18 20.32 -7.93
CA ILE A 153 -29.23 20.46 -6.82
C ILE A 153 -28.12 21.44 -7.23
N LEU A 154 -27.54 21.25 -8.42
CA LEU A 154 -26.47 22.09 -8.94
C LEU A 154 -26.94 23.54 -9.18
N LEU A 155 -28.18 23.75 -9.64
CA LEU A 155 -28.79 25.06 -9.81
C LEU A 155 -28.93 25.79 -8.45
N VAL A 156 -29.41 25.09 -7.42
CA VAL A 156 -29.56 25.67 -6.08
C VAL A 156 -28.19 26.01 -5.48
N GLU A 157 -27.18 25.14 -5.65
CA GLU A 157 -25.82 25.42 -5.22
C GLU A 157 -25.20 26.62 -5.95
N ALA A 158 -25.36 26.69 -7.27
CA ALA A 158 -24.89 27.81 -8.08
C ALA A 158 -25.55 29.12 -7.65
N ALA A 159 -26.85 29.11 -7.36
CA ALA A 159 -27.59 30.29 -6.89
C ALA A 159 -27.10 30.76 -5.51
N LYS A 160 -26.83 29.83 -4.59
CA LYS A 160 -26.25 30.14 -3.27
C LYS A 160 -24.84 30.75 -3.42
N LEU A 161 -24.00 30.19 -4.28
CA LEU A 161 -22.65 30.70 -4.53
C LEU A 161 -22.69 32.09 -5.18
N ALA A 162 -23.58 32.31 -6.15
CA ALA A 162 -23.76 33.61 -6.79
C ALA A 162 -24.23 34.67 -5.78
N ALA A 163 -25.15 34.32 -4.87
CA ALA A 163 -25.62 35.22 -3.82
C ALA A 163 -24.53 35.55 -2.77
N ALA A 164 -23.62 34.61 -2.49
CA ALA A 164 -22.53 34.81 -1.55
C ALA A 164 -21.31 35.55 -2.14
N SER A 165 -21.14 35.55 -3.46
CA SER A 165 -19.98 36.14 -4.12
C SER A 165 -20.09 37.66 -4.24
N THR A 166 -19.02 38.37 -3.87
CA THR A 166 -18.91 39.84 -4.06
C THR A 166 -18.68 40.24 -5.52
N LYS A 167 -18.23 39.29 -6.35
CA LYS A 167 -18.02 39.47 -7.80
C LYS A 167 -18.71 38.33 -8.56
N PRO A 168 -19.93 38.54 -9.07
CA PRO A 168 -20.67 37.50 -9.75
C PRO A 168 -20.07 37.17 -11.13
N GLU A 169 -19.47 38.14 -11.84
CA GLU A 169 -18.91 37.94 -13.19
C GLU A 169 -17.81 36.87 -13.31
N ASP A 170 -17.07 36.57 -12.23
CA ASP A 170 -16.01 35.55 -12.22
C ASP A 170 -16.56 34.13 -11.94
N ASN A 171 -17.85 34.00 -11.64
CA ASN A 171 -18.44 32.71 -11.30
C ASN A 171 -18.69 31.87 -12.57
N LYS A 172 -17.86 30.84 -12.76
CA LYS A 172 -17.98 29.88 -13.87
C LYS A 172 -19.32 29.14 -13.91
N ASP A 173 -20.07 29.14 -12.80
CA ASP A 173 -21.39 28.53 -12.71
C ASP A 173 -22.53 29.47 -13.19
N LEU A 174 -22.24 30.71 -13.63
CA LEU A 174 -23.26 31.63 -14.16
C LEU A 174 -24.04 31.03 -15.33
N ASN A 175 -23.36 30.36 -16.25
CA ASN A 175 -24.00 29.69 -17.39
C ASN A 175 -24.98 28.61 -16.92
N LEU A 176 -24.77 28.04 -15.73
CA LEU A 176 -25.68 27.05 -15.17
C LEU A 176 -27.01 27.68 -14.76
N LEU A 177 -26.99 28.92 -14.26
CA LEU A 177 -28.19 29.65 -13.84
C LEU A 177 -29.11 30.05 -15.01
N GLU A 178 -28.63 29.96 -16.25
CA GLU A 178 -29.44 30.17 -17.45
C GLU A 178 -30.31 28.96 -17.80
N LEU A 179 -30.05 27.78 -17.20
CA LEU A 179 -30.85 26.58 -17.45
C LEU A 179 -32.17 26.61 -16.69
N GLU A 180 -33.21 26.12 -17.35
CA GLU A 180 -34.50 25.83 -16.71
C GLU A 180 -34.38 24.63 -15.74
N GLY A 181 -35.05 24.72 -14.61
CA GLY A 181 -35.12 23.62 -13.64
C GLY A 181 -35.81 22.38 -14.23
N GLU A 182 -35.38 21.20 -13.79
CA GLU A 182 -36.06 19.95 -14.14
C GLU A 182 -37.31 19.78 -13.26
N LEU A 183 -38.45 19.52 -13.89
CA LEU A 183 -39.74 19.39 -13.18
C LEU A 183 -40.15 17.94 -12.98
N ARG A 184 -39.56 17.00 -13.74
CA ARG A 184 -39.83 15.57 -13.58
C ARG A 184 -39.32 15.06 -12.25
N ASN A 185 -40.04 14.10 -11.68
CA ASN A 185 -39.58 13.45 -10.46
C ASN A 185 -38.33 12.61 -10.78
N PRO A 186 -37.26 12.65 -9.95
CA PRO A 186 -36.10 11.78 -10.11
C PRO A 186 -36.44 10.30 -10.27
N ILE A 187 -37.51 9.83 -9.63
CA ILE A 187 -37.97 8.44 -9.72
C ILE A 187 -38.55 8.12 -11.10
N GLU A 188 -39.28 9.05 -11.73
CA GLU A 188 -39.80 8.88 -13.10
C GLU A 188 -38.66 8.73 -14.10
N ILE A 189 -37.60 9.54 -13.94
CA ILE A 189 -36.39 9.44 -14.78
C ILE A 189 -35.76 8.05 -14.64
N VAL A 190 -35.70 7.49 -13.42
CA VAL A 190 -35.16 6.14 -13.20
C VAL A 190 -35.97 5.08 -13.94
N TYR A 191 -37.30 5.18 -13.94
CA TYR A 191 -38.15 4.18 -14.58
C TYR A 191 -38.02 4.15 -16.11
N ASP A 192 -37.72 5.29 -16.73
CA ASP A 192 -37.57 5.42 -18.18
C ASP A 192 -36.25 4.86 -18.74
N LEU A 193 -35.28 4.53 -17.88
CA LEU A 193 -33.93 4.10 -18.31
C LEU A 193 -33.86 2.63 -18.73
N SER A 194 -32.94 2.30 -19.63
CA SER A 194 -32.59 0.91 -19.94
C SER A 194 -31.80 0.25 -18.79
N VAL A 195 -31.68 -1.08 -18.81
CA VAL A 195 -30.95 -1.84 -17.78
C VAL A 195 -29.48 -1.44 -17.69
N ASP A 196 -28.84 -1.17 -18.83
CA ASP A 196 -27.43 -0.77 -18.85
C ASP A 196 -27.26 0.67 -18.35
N GLU A 197 -28.18 1.57 -18.69
CA GLU A 197 -28.20 2.93 -18.15
C GLU A 197 -28.49 2.95 -16.65
N LEU A 198 -29.35 2.06 -16.15
CA LEU A 198 -29.61 1.91 -14.71
C LEU A 198 -28.36 1.44 -13.94
N LYS A 199 -27.59 0.52 -14.52
CA LYS A 199 -26.31 0.09 -13.93
C LYS A 199 -25.31 1.24 -13.90
N GLN A 200 -25.22 2.02 -14.99
CA GLN A 200 -24.36 3.20 -15.03
C GLN A 200 -24.83 4.25 -14.01
N LEU A 201 -26.13 4.52 -13.95
CA LEU A 201 -26.72 5.44 -12.99
C LEU A 201 -26.43 5.01 -11.56
N LYS A 202 -26.48 3.72 -11.24
CA LYS A 202 -26.09 3.21 -9.92
C LYS A 202 -24.66 3.59 -9.55
N THR A 203 -23.72 3.41 -10.48
CA THR A 203 -22.32 3.79 -10.26
C THR A 203 -22.18 5.31 -10.10
N ASP A 204 -22.86 6.09 -10.94
CA ASP A 204 -22.78 7.55 -10.91
C ASP A 204 -23.40 8.12 -9.62
N VAL A 205 -24.56 7.61 -9.19
CA VAL A 205 -25.22 8.00 -7.92
C VAL A 205 -24.34 7.66 -6.71
N THR A 206 -23.61 6.53 -6.76
CA THR A 206 -22.65 6.17 -5.70
C THR A 206 -21.52 7.20 -5.63
N ALA A 207 -20.95 7.61 -6.76
CA ALA A 207 -19.93 8.65 -6.78
C ALA A 207 -20.44 10.01 -6.25
N TYR A 208 -21.68 10.39 -6.57
CA TYR A 208 -22.30 11.58 -6.01
C TYR A 208 -22.52 11.49 -4.50
N LEU A 209 -22.92 10.32 -3.99
CA LEU A 209 -23.05 10.07 -2.56
C LEU A 209 -21.70 10.19 -1.86
N ASP A 210 -20.64 9.60 -2.42
CA ASP A 210 -19.29 9.66 -1.85
C ASP A 210 -18.77 11.10 -1.80
N LEU A 211 -19.03 11.90 -2.85
CA LEU A 211 -18.72 13.33 -2.88
C LEU A 211 -19.46 14.10 -1.78
N GLU A 212 -20.75 13.84 -1.59
CA GLU A 212 -21.56 14.52 -0.56
C GLU A 212 -21.16 14.09 0.85
N VAL A 213 -20.79 12.83 1.07
CA VAL A 213 -20.29 12.34 2.35
C VAL A 213 -18.94 12.99 2.67
N SER A 214 -18.02 13.04 1.71
CA SER A 214 -16.69 13.66 1.88
C SER A 214 -16.80 15.15 2.26
N LYS A 215 -17.76 15.87 1.66
CA LYS A 215 -17.97 17.31 1.92
C LYS A 215 -18.93 17.62 3.07
N ALA A 216 -19.46 16.61 3.76
CA ALA A 216 -20.55 16.77 4.72
C ALA A 216 -21.72 17.61 4.14
N GLY A 217 -22.07 17.33 2.88
CA GLY A 217 -23.05 18.08 2.11
C GLY A 217 -24.49 17.85 2.57
N THR A 218 -25.39 18.74 2.13
CA THR A 218 -26.79 18.78 2.56
C THR A 218 -27.65 17.68 1.93
N TYR A 219 -27.23 17.11 0.80
CA TYR A 219 -28.08 16.26 -0.04
C TYR A 219 -27.81 14.76 0.13
N GLN A 220 -27.09 14.35 1.18
CA GLN A 220 -26.75 12.94 1.42
C GLN A 220 -27.99 12.03 1.52
N SER A 221 -29.05 12.47 2.20
CA SER A 221 -30.29 11.68 2.32
C SER A 221 -30.93 11.45 0.96
N PHE A 222 -30.97 12.47 0.11
CA PHE A 222 -31.48 12.38 -1.25
C PHE A 222 -30.72 11.32 -2.06
N TRP A 223 -29.38 11.39 -2.09
CA TRP A 223 -28.57 10.43 -2.85
C TRP A 223 -28.66 9.01 -2.30
N ARG A 224 -28.76 8.84 -0.96
CA ARG A 224 -29.00 7.53 -0.35
C ARG A 224 -30.35 6.94 -0.77
N SER A 225 -31.42 7.74 -0.70
CA SER A 225 -32.75 7.30 -1.13
C SER A 225 -32.77 6.93 -2.61
N LEU A 226 -32.14 7.75 -3.46
CA LEU A 226 -32.04 7.47 -4.90
C LEU A 226 -31.24 6.19 -5.17
N LEU A 227 -30.12 5.98 -4.47
CA LEU A 227 -29.30 4.77 -4.60
C LEU A 227 -30.11 3.51 -4.26
N THR A 228 -30.94 3.58 -3.21
CA THR A 228 -31.83 2.48 -2.83
C THR A 228 -32.81 2.16 -3.95
N VAL A 229 -33.50 3.18 -4.49
CA VAL A 229 -34.47 3.00 -5.59
C VAL A 229 -33.80 2.41 -6.83
N VAL A 230 -32.66 2.97 -7.26
CA VAL A 230 -31.93 2.47 -8.43
C VAL A 230 -31.43 1.04 -8.21
N THR A 231 -30.97 0.71 -7.00
CA THR A 231 -30.50 -0.65 -6.67
C THR A 231 -31.63 -1.67 -6.74
N ILE A 232 -32.80 -1.36 -6.20
CA ILE A 232 -34.00 -2.21 -6.27
C ILE A 232 -34.43 -2.37 -7.72
N GLU A 233 -34.45 -1.29 -8.50
CA GLU A 233 -34.88 -1.33 -9.90
C GLU A 233 -33.94 -2.16 -10.77
N VAL A 234 -32.62 -2.01 -10.57
CA VAL A 234 -31.61 -2.87 -11.22
C VAL A 234 -31.86 -4.33 -10.85
N GLN A 235 -32.03 -4.64 -9.56
CA GLN A 235 -32.28 -6.01 -9.11
C GLN A 235 -33.55 -6.58 -9.74
N LYS A 236 -34.65 -5.83 -9.78
CA LYS A 236 -35.93 -6.23 -10.37
C LYS A 236 -35.81 -6.56 -11.86
N ARG A 237 -35.03 -5.78 -12.61
CA ARG A 237 -34.84 -5.99 -14.06
C ARG A 237 -33.77 -7.01 -14.44
N THR A 238 -32.83 -7.32 -13.52
CA THR A 238 -31.78 -8.32 -13.76
C THR A 238 -32.08 -9.71 -13.20
N SER A 239 -32.98 -9.83 -12.23
CA SER A 239 -33.29 -11.11 -11.59
C SER A 239 -34.26 -11.92 -12.43
N GLU A 240 -33.90 -13.16 -12.79
CA GLU A 240 -34.79 -14.11 -13.47
C GLU A 240 -35.82 -14.75 -12.52
N THR A 241 -35.53 -14.74 -11.22
CA THR A 241 -36.50 -15.15 -10.19
C THR A 241 -37.46 -14.00 -9.93
N PRO A 242 -38.76 -14.14 -10.27
CA PRO A 242 -39.73 -13.12 -9.92
C PRO A 242 -39.77 -13.03 -8.40
N ILE A 243 -39.72 -11.80 -7.89
CA ILE A 243 -40.01 -11.47 -6.49
C ILE A 243 -41.54 -11.64 -6.29
N SER A 244 -42.04 -12.84 -6.61
CA SER A 244 -43.44 -13.14 -6.92
C SER A 244 -44.36 -13.06 -5.69
N VAL A 245 -43.79 -13.06 -4.49
CA VAL A 245 -44.53 -12.93 -3.23
C VAL A 245 -44.72 -11.46 -2.84
N HIS A 246 -43.89 -10.54 -3.35
CA HIS A 246 -44.03 -9.11 -3.05
C HIS A 246 -45.01 -8.40 -3.98
N ASP A 247 -45.10 -8.76 -5.27
CA ASP A 247 -45.99 -8.07 -6.22
C ASP A 247 -47.48 -8.20 -5.85
N SER A 248 -47.90 -9.32 -5.22
CA SER A 248 -49.29 -9.51 -4.78
C SER A 248 -49.68 -8.61 -3.60
N ILE A 249 -48.72 -8.22 -2.76
CA ILE A 249 -48.94 -7.36 -1.58
C ILE A 249 -48.47 -5.92 -1.88
N ALA A 250 -47.82 -5.67 -3.02
CA ALA A 250 -47.26 -4.36 -3.36
C ALA A 250 -48.32 -3.26 -3.39
N SER A 251 -49.50 -3.54 -3.93
CA SER A 251 -50.63 -2.59 -3.93
C SER A 251 -51.11 -2.29 -2.52
N ASP A 252 -51.25 -3.31 -1.67
CA ASP A 252 -51.70 -3.15 -0.28
C ASP A 252 -50.67 -2.37 0.55
N VAL A 253 -49.38 -2.61 0.30
CA VAL A 253 -48.28 -1.85 0.91
C VAL A 253 -48.27 -0.42 0.41
N GLU A 254 -48.47 -0.17 -0.89
CA GLU A 254 -48.56 1.19 -1.43
C GLU A 254 -49.73 1.94 -0.79
N ASP A 255 -50.91 1.34 -0.72
CA ASP A 255 -52.08 1.93 -0.07
C ASP A 255 -51.87 2.15 1.44
N LEU A 256 -51.15 1.25 2.11
CA LEU A 256 -50.79 1.42 3.51
C LEU A 256 -49.84 2.60 3.71
N LEU A 257 -48.89 2.82 2.81
CA LEU A 257 -47.87 3.87 2.94
C LEU A 257 -48.36 5.24 2.44
N LYS A 258 -49.31 5.25 1.50
CA LYS A 258 -49.79 6.46 0.84
C LYS A 258 -50.45 7.42 1.82
N GLY A 259 -49.97 8.67 1.83
CA GLY A 259 -50.52 9.74 2.66
C GLY A 259 -50.05 9.75 4.12
N LYS A 260 -49.20 8.80 4.54
CA LYS A 260 -48.54 8.83 5.84
C LYS A 260 -47.43 9.88 5.85
N SER A 261 -47.26 10.55 6.99
CA SER A 261 -46.14 11.46 7.26
C SER A 261 -44.86 10.69 7.57
N VAL A 262 -43.71 11.36 7.49
CA VAL A 262 -42.39 10.76 7.80
C VAL A 262 -42.38 10.15 9.20
N GLN A 263 -42.96 10.83 10.20
CA GLN A 263 -43.01 10.33 11.58
C GLN A 263 -43.86 9.06 11.71
N GLU A 264 -44.95 8.96 10.94
CA GLU A 264 -45.82 7.77 10.93
C GLU A 264 -45.17 6.59 10.21
N LEU A 265 -44.34 6.86 9.19
CA LEU A 265 -43.53 5.85 8.51
C LEU A 265 -42.42 5.31 9.42
N ASP A 266 -41.72 6.18 10.15
CA ASP A 266 -40.68 5.78 11.12
C ASP A 266 -41.28 4.93 12.26
N ALA A 267 -42.47 5.32 12.74
CA ALA A 267 -43.18 4.54 13.76
C ALA A 267 -43.59 3.16 13.24
N LEU A 268 -44.12 3.09 12.01
CA LEU A 268 -44.49 1.84 11.36
C LEU A 268 -43.27 0.93 11.15
N GLU A 269 -42.13 1.49 10.72
CA GLU A 269 -40.87 0.75 10.59
C GLU A 269 -40.43 0.18 11.93
N SER A 270 -40.39 0.99 12.99
CA SER A 270 -40.04 0.54 14.34
C SER A 270 -40.95 -0.58 14.85
N ASP A 271 -42.26 -0.48 14.60
CA ASP A 271 -43.24 -1.49 15.00
C ASP A 271 -43.07 -2.80 14.20
N ILE A 272 -42.79 -2.73 12.90
CA ILE A 272 -42.48 -3.89 12.06
C ILE A 272 -41.20 -4.56 12.53
N GLU A 273 -40.13 -3.80 12.74
CA GLU A 273 -38.86 -4.35 13.22
C GLU A 273 -39.00 -5.02 14.58
N LYS A 274 -39.76 -4.40 15.49
CA LYS A 274 -40.05 -4.98 16.81
C LYS A 274 -40.82 -6.29 16.67
N SER A 275 -41.83 -6.33 15.80
CA SER A 275 -42.61 -7.54 15.52
C SER A 275 -41.76 -8.65 14.91
N LEU A 276 -40.79 -8.30 14.06
CA LEU A 276 -39.84 -9.23 13.46
C LEU A 276 -38.85 -9.78 14.50
N ARG A 277 -38.29 -8.92 15.36
CA ARG A 277 -37.39 -9.30 16.47
C ARG A 277 -38.09 -10.19 17.50
N GLU A 278 -39.37 -9.95 17.76
CA GLU A 278 -40.20 -10.74 18.68
C GLU A 278 -40.67 -12.08 18.09
N GLY A 279 -40.28 -12.41 16.84
CA GLY A 279 -40.62 -13.69 16.20
C GLY A 279 -42.08 -13.82 15.78
N ARG A 280 -42.88 -12.74 15.84
CA ARG A 280 -44.26 -12.72 15.35
C ARG A 280 -44.36 -12.65 13.83
N GLY A 281 -43.23 -12.38 13.14
CA GLY A 281 -43.14 -12.32 11.68
C GLY A 281 -42.73 -13.64 11.01
N ALA A 282 -42.64 -14.76 11.74
CA ALA A 282 -42.32 -16.08 11.18
C ALA A 282 -43.56 -16.90 10.77
N ASP A 283 -44.75 -16.30 10.81
CA ASP A 283 -45.99 -16.92 10.32
C ASP A 283 -46.38 -16.28 8.98
N VAL A 284 -45.54 -16.49 7.97
CA VAL A 284 -45.88 -16.27 6.55
C VAL A 284 -46.45 -17.58 6.00
N GLU A 285 -47.45 -18.12 6.70
CA GLU A 285 -48.44 -19.06 6.19
C GLU A 285 -49.79 -18.46 6.56
N TYR A 286 -50.38 -17.68 5.65
CA TYR A 286 -51.80 -17.69 5.30
C TYR A 286 -52.22 -16.35 4.65
N TRP A 287 -52.77 -16.51 3.44
CA TRP A 287 -53.48 -15.56 2.55
C TRP A 287 -52.63 -14.78 1.56
#